data_AF-A0A7H0Y2S7-F1
#
_entry.id   AF-A0A7H0Y2S7-F1
#
_cell.length_a   1.000
_cell.length_b   1.000
_cell.length_c   1.000
_cell.angle_alpha   90.00
_cell.angle_beta   90.00
_cell.angle_gamma   90.00
#
_symmetry.space_group_name_H-M   'P 1'
#
loop_
_entity.id
_entity.type
_entity.pdbx_description
1 polymer ?
#
loop_
_entity_poly.entity_id
_entity_poly.type
_entity_poly.pdbx_seq_one_letter_code
_entity_poly.pdbx_strand_id
1 'polypeptide(L)'
;MKWTETTHQEVWEGEWKDICTNEDGTVNLDQIQRELFDYAFILDQVPKVYEEVAGLSKPNAYANSVIDHFERKRKDTFEMWLKDFIDNCEDTYKLHKESDNGQDNEFAEGIKWVLDELKEDFGIE
;
A
#
# COMPACT_ATOMS: atom_id res chain seq x y z
N MET A 1 -1.76 -22.08 -7.12
CA MET A 1 -2.72 -22.91 -6.36
C MET A 1 -3.96 -22.08 -6.09
N LYS A 2 -5.17 -22.53 -6.46
CA LYS A 2 -6.41 -21.85 -6.08
C LYS A 2 -6.84 -22.38 -4.72
N TRP A 3 -6.63 -21.60 -3.67
CA TRP A 3 -6.99 -21.95 -2.29
C TRP A 3 -8.48 -22.28 -2.08
N THR A 4 -9.34 -21.92 -3.03
CA THR A 4 -10.78 -22.23 -3.01
C THR A 4 -11.12 -23.68 -3.37
N GLU A 5 -10.17 -24.45 -3.90
CA GLU A 5 -10.38 -25.83 -4.37
C GLU A 5 -9.55 -26.85 -3.56
N THR A 6 -8.55 -26.40 -2.81
CA THR A 6 -7.68 -27.27 -2.00
C THR A 6 -8.38 -27.67 -0.69
N THR A 7 -8.47 -28.97 -0.43
CA THR A 7 -8.97 -29.52 0.83
C THR A 7 -7.93 -29.41 1.95
N HIS A 8 -8.39 -29.42 3.21
CA HIS A 8 -7.48 -29.45 4.36
C HIS A 8 -6.55 -30.68 4.34
N GLN A 9 -6.98 -31.78 3.72
CA GLN A 9 -6.20 -33.01 3.64
C GLN A 9 -5.09 -32.91 2.60
N GLU A 10 -5.33 -32.25 1.46
CA GLU A 10 -4.28 -31.95 0.49
C GLU A 10 -3.24 -30.98 1.05
N VAL A 11 -3.66 -29.97 1.82
CA VAL A 11 -2.74 -29.06 2.51
C VAL A 11 -1.93 -29.81 3.57
N TRP A 12 -2.56 -30.70 4.34
CA TRP A 12 -1.84 -31.54 5.30
C TRP A 12 -0.77 -32.39 4.61
N GLU A 13 -1.15 -33.17 3.60
CA GLU A 13 -0.23 -34.08 2.91
C GLU A 13 0.88 -33.33 2.14
N GLY A 14 0.58 -32.17 1.56
CA GLY A 14 1.54 -31.43 0.73
C GLY A 14 2.49 -30.50 1.49
N GLU A 15 2.03 -29.89 2.59
CA GLU A 15 2.76 -28.79 3.24
C GLU A 15 3.15 -29.12 4.69
N TRP A 16 2.33 -29.87 5.43
CA TRP A 16 2.50 -30.00 6.89
C TRP A 16 3.01 -31.37 7.33
N LYS A 17 2.63 -32.45 6.65
CA LYS A 17 2.84 -33.81 7.16
C LYS A 17 4.31 -34.12 7.41
N ASP A 18 5.19 -33.79 6.46
CA ASP A 18 6.62 -34.05 6.57
C ASP A 18 7.29 -33.19 7.67
N ILE A 19 6.72 -32.03 7.97
CA ILE A 19 7.19 -31.14 9.04
C ILE A 19 6.68 -31.64 10.40
N CYS A 20 5.41 -32.01 10.48
CA CYS A 20 4.71 -32.32 11.72
C CYS A 20 4.77 -33.80 12.14
N THR A 21 5.52 -34.65 11.43
CA THR A 21 5.69 -36.07 11.77
C THR A 21 7.16 -36.42 12.00
N ASN A 22 7.39 -37.39 12.88
CA ASN A 22 8.71 -37.98 13.10
C ASN A 22 9.04 -38.99 11.98
N GLU A 23 10.30 -39.43 11.89
CA GLU A 23 10.73 -40.45 10.92
C GLU A 23 9.96 -41.78 11.01
N ASP A 24 9.41 -42.10 12.19
CA ASP A 24 8.60 -43.29 12.42
C ASP A 24 7.11 -43.12 12.04
N GLY A 25 6.73 -41.96 11.51
CA GLY A 25 5.37 -41.62 11.10
C GLY A 25 4.45 -41.20 12.24
N THR A 26 4.94 -41.10 13.48
CA THR A 26 4.16 -40.55 14.59
C THR A 26 4.15 -39.02 14.55
N VAL A 27 3.17 -38.41 15.22
CA VAL A 27 3.04 -36.95 15.28
C VAL A 27 4.17 -36.34 16.13
N ASN A 28 4.86 -35.34 15.60
CA ASN A 28 5.82 -34.52 16.32
C ASN A 28 5.12 -33.34 16.98
N LEU A 29 4.72 -33.50 18.25
CA LEU A 29 3.98 -32.48 18.99
C LEU A 29 4.78 -31.20 19.23
N ASP A 30 6.09 -31.30 19.50
CA ASP A 30 6.96 -30.13 19.71
C ASP A 30 7.01 -29.28 18.44
N GLN A 31 7.17 -29.92 17.28
CA GLN A 31 7.18 -29.20 16.01
C GLN A 31 5.83 -28.53 15.73
N ILE A 32 4.71 -29.23 15.94
CA ILE A 32 3.39 -28.63 15.79
C ILE A 32 3.22 -27.39 16.69
N GLN A 33 3.69 -27.44 17.93
CA GLN A 33 3.59 -26.30 18.85
C GLN A 33 4.40 -25.09 18.35
N ARG A 34 5.58 -25.32 17.75
CA ARG A 34 6.40 -24.26 17.13
C ARG A 34 5.68 -23.64 15.93
N GLU A 35 5.19 -24.48 15.01
CA GLU A 35 4.48 -23.99 13.82
C GLU A 35 3.21 -23.22 14.17
N LEU A 36 2.45 -23.69 15.16
CA LEU A 36 1.26 -22.99 15.64
C LEU A 36 1.61 -21.66 16.33
N PHE A 37 2.74 -21.58 17.02
CA PHE A 37 3.23 -20.33 17.60
C PHE A 37 3.58 -19.31 16.51
N ASP A 38 4.33 -19.73 15.49
CA ASP A 38 4.69 -18.88 14.35
C ASP A 38 3.44 -18.43 13.58
N TYR A 39 2.48 -19.34 13.36
CA TYR A 39 1.21 -19.01 12.72
C TYR A 39 0.38 -18.03 13.55
N ALA A 40 0.33 -18.20 14.88
CA ALA A 40 -0.37 -17.26 15.77
C ALA A 40 0.27 -15.86 15.73
N PHE A 41 1.60 -15.78 15.66
CA PHE A 41 2.31 -14.52 15.48
C PHE A 41 1.94 -13.84 14.15
N ILE A 42 1.93 -14.59 13.04
CA ILE A 42 1.52 -14.07 11.72
C ILE A 42 0.06 -13.56 11.77
N LEU A 43 -0.85 -14.32 12.38
CA LEU A 43 -2.26 -13.93 12.52
C LEU A 43 -2.46 -12.65 13.36
N ASP A 44 -1.55 -12.34 14.28
CA ASP A 44 -1.58 -11.10 15.06
C ASP A 44 -0.95 -9.91 14.30
N GLN A 45 0.11 -10.14 13.52
CA GLN A 45 0.87 -9.06 12.89
C GLN A 45 0.33 -8.66 11.51
N VAL A 46 -0.05 -9.62 10.67
CA VAL A 46 -0.51 -9.36 9.30
C VAL A 46 -1.73 -8.43 9.22
N PRO A 47 -2.79 -8.61 10.04
CA PRO A 47 -3.94 -7.71 10.00
C PRO A 47 -3.59 -6.25 10.36
N LYS A 48 -2.60 -6.05 11.24
CA LYS A 48 -2.12 -4.69 11.62
C LYS A 48 -1.48 -3.99 10.43
N VAL A 49 -0.69 -4.73 9.63
CA VAL A 49 -0.12 -4.21 8.39
C VAL A 49 -1.24 -3.90 7.39
N TYR A 50 -2.21 -4.79 7.21
CA TYR A 50 -3.34 -4.56 6.31
C TYR A 50 -4.16 -3.32 6.70
N GLU A 51 -4.34 -3.08 7.99
CA GLU A 51 -5.05 -1.92 8.51
C GLU A 51 -4.29 -0.64 8.21
N GLU A 52 -2.98 -0.62 8.47
CA GLU A 52 -2.13 0.53 8.23
C GLU A 52 -2.08 0.91 6.74
N VAL A 53 -1.81 -0.08 5.87
CA VAL A 53 -1.57 0.19 4.45
C VAL A 53 -2.87 0.32 3.65
N ALA A 54 -3.89 -0.49 3.95
CA ALA A 54 -5.09 -0.60 3.12
C ALA A 54 -6.39 -0.25 3.86
N GLY A 55 -6.34 0.03 5.17
CA GLY A 55 -7.54 0.24 5.99
C GLY A 55 -8.37 -1.03 6.20
N LEU A 56 -7.77 -2.21 6.02
CA LEU A 56 -8.44 -3.50 6.16
C LEU A 56 -7.89 -4.25 7.37
N SER A 57 -8.70 -4.58 8.38
CA SER A 57 -8.21 -5.22 9.62
C SER A 57 -8.50 -6.72 9.72
N LYS A 58 -8.94 -7.37 8.63
CA LYS A 58 -9.36 -8.78 8.65
C LYS A 58 -8.18 -9.73 8.42
N PRO A 59 -7.92 -10.71 9.31
CA PRO A 59 -6.84 -11.69 9.13
C PRO A 59 -6.99 -12.56 7.88
N ASN A 60 -8.23 -12.78 7.44
CA ASN A 60 -8.55 -13.55 6.24
C ASN A 60 -8.85 -12.67 5.02
N ALA A 61 -8.40 -11.40 5.02
CA ALA A 61 -8.50 -10.57 3.83
C ALA A 61 -7.71 -11.21 2.68
N TYR A 62 -8.33 -11.30 1.50
CA TYR A 62 -7.62 -11.74 0.30
C TYR A 62 -6.51 -10.73 -0.03
N ALA A 63 -5.31 -11.23 -0.29
CA ALA A 63 -4.15 -10.40 -0.58
C ALA A 63 -4.43 -9.37 -1.70
N ASN A 64 -5.10 -9.78 -2.77
CA ASN A 64 -5.47 -8.87 -3.86
C ASN A 64 -6.36 -7.71 -3.39
N SER A 65 -7.31 -7.95 -2.49
CA SER A 65 -8.15 -6.88 -1.95
C SER A 65 -7.35 -5.88 -1.12
N VAL A 66 -6.34 -6.35 -0.38
CA VAL A 66 -5.41 -5.48 0.37
C VAL A 66 -4.56 -4.65 -0.59
N ILE A 67 -3.98 -5.29 -1.62
CA ILE A 67 -3.14 -4.63 -2.63
C ILE A 67 -3.95 -3.56 -3.38
N ASP A 68 -5.15 -3.89 -3.84
CA ASP A 68 -6.01 -2.95 -4.57
C ASP A 68 -6.37 -1.73 -3.71
N HIS A 69 -6.68 -1.95 -2.42
CA HIS A 69 -6.97 -0.85 -1.48
C HIS A 69 -5.73 0.01 -1.20
N PHE A 70 -4.56 -0.61 -1.02
CA PHE A 70 -3.31 0.10 -0.82
C PHE A 70 -2.97 1.00 -2.02
N GLU A 71 -3.07 0.47 -3.25
CA GLU A 71 -2.76 1.24 -4.46
C GLU A 71 -3.76 2.38 -4.68
N ARG A 72 -5.05 2.17 -4.38
CA ARG A 72 -6.03 3.27 -4.37
C ARG A 72 -5.67 4.34 -3.35
N LYS A 73 -5.43 3.95 -2.09
CA LYS A 73 -5.05 4.90 -1.02
C LYS A 73 -3.80 5.69 -1.40
N ARG A 74 -2.79 5.04 -2.00
CA ARG A 74 -1.58 5.71 -2.50
C ARG A 74 -1.90 6.74 -3.58
N LYS A 75 -2.71 6.37 -4.58
CA LYS A 75 -3.12 7.27 -5.65
C LYS A 75 -3.89 8.47 -5.10
N ASP A 76 -4.89 8.23 -4.25
CA ASP A 76 -5.71 9.29 -3.64
C ASP A 76 -4.84 10.24 -2.80
N THR A 77 -3.89 9.69 -2.03
CA THR A 77 -2.95 10.49 -1.22
C THR A 77 -2.05 11.35 -2.10
N PHE A 78 -1.55 10.80 -3.20
CA PHE A 78 -0.72 11.55 -4.17
C PHE A 78 -1.52 12.65 -4.86
N GLU A 79 -2.74 12.36 -5.32
CA GLU A 79 -3.61 13.36 -5.95
C GLU A 79 -3.98 14.50 -5.00
N MET A 80 -4.26 14.19 -3.72
CA MET A 80 -4.52 15.21 -2.71
C MET A 80 -3.30 16.10 -2.48
N TRP A 81 -2.12 15.49 -2.29
CA TRP A 81 -0.87 16.23 -2.14
C TRP A 81 -0.54 17.10 -3.35
N LEU A 82 -0.75 16.58 -4.57
CA LEU A 82 -0.47 17.30 -5.81
C LEU A 82 -1.39 18.51 -5.97
N LYS A 83 -2.68 18.39 -5.62
CA LYS A 83 -3.61 19.52 -5.60
C LYS A 83 -3.17 20.60 -4.62
N ASP A 84 -2.85 20.21 -3.38
CA ASP A 84 -2.35 21.15 -2.38
C ASP A 84 -1.07 21.85 -2.85
N PHE A 85 -0.17 21.13 -3.52
CA PHE A 85 1.05 21.70 -4.09
C PHE A 85 0.75 22.72 -5.21
N ILE A 86 -0.14 22.37 -6.14
CA ILE A 86 -0.58 23.26 -7.23
C ILE A 86 -1.22 24.52 -6.67
N ASP A 87 -2.14 24.39 -5.71
CA ASP A 87 -2.81 25.54 -5.08
C ASP A 87 -1.79 26.50 -4.45
N ASN A 88 -0.79 25.97 -3.74
CA ASN A 88 0.30 26.78 -3.16
C ASN A 88 1.14 27.47 -4.24
N CYS A 89 1.43 26.79 -5.35
CA CYS A 89 2.13 27.39 -6.49
C CYS A 89 1.31 28.49 -7.15
N GLU A 90 -0.01 28.29 -7.32
CA GLU A 90 -0.90 29.31 -7.89
C GLU A 90 -0.96 30.56 -7.02
N ASP A 91 -1.04 30.39 -5.70
CA ASP A 91 -1.03 31.51 -4.76
C ASP A 91 0.30 32.26 -4.79
N THR A 92 1.42 31.54 -4.86
CA THR A 92 2.75 32.13 -5.00
C THR A 92 2.87 32.89 -6.33
N TYR A 93 2.40 32.30 -7.43
CA TYR A 93 2.38 32.96 -8.74
C TYR A 93 1.59 34.27 -8.72
N LYS A 94 0.37 34.28 -8.15
CA LYS A 94 -0.47 35.48 -8.03
C LYS A 94 0.26 36.58 -7.25
N LEU A 95 0.86 36.23 -6.11
CA LEU A 95 1.61 37.18 -5.28
C LEU A 95 2.77 37.85 -6.04
N HIS A 96 3.56 37.09 -6.80
CA HIS A 96 4.72 37.63 -7.50
C HIS A 96 4.37 38.33 -8.81
N LYS A 97 3.32 37.91 -9.50
CA LYS A 97 2.85 38.56 -10.74
C LYS A 97 2.27 39.96 -10.49
N GLU A 98 1.70 40.18 -9.31
CA GLU A 98 1.15 41.48 -8.92
C GLU A 98 2.24 42.45 -8.41
N SER A 99 3.52 42.04 -8.39
CA SER A 99 4.64 42.87 -7.96
C SER A 99 5.09 43.84 -9.05
N ASP A 100 5.40 45.08 -8.65
CA ASP A 100 6.01 46.10 -9.52
C ASP A 100 7.51 45.82 -9.82
N ASN A 101 8.08 44.76 -9.24
CA ASN A 101 9.46 44.36 -9.45
C ASN A 101 9.59 43.43 -10.67
N GLY A 102 10.43 43.81 -11.64
CA GLY A 102 10.69 42.99 -12.84
C GLY A 102 11.24 41.58 -12.54
N GLN A 103 12.02 41.41 -11.48
CA GLN A 103 12.52 40.08 -11.08
C GLN A 103 11.43 39.18 -10.49
N ASP A 104 10.45 39.75 -9.81
CA ASP A 104 9.31 38.97 -9.29
C ASP A 104 8.41 38.49 -10.44
N ASN A 105 8.26 39.30 -11.48
CA ASN A 105 7.53 38.89 -12.68
C ASN A 105 8.21 37.76 -13.46
N GLU A 106 9.54 37.79 -13.59
CA GLU A 106 10.30 36.67 -14.19
C GLU A 106 10.16 35.39 -13.37
N PHE A 107 10.19 35.50 -12.04
CA PHE A 107 9.95 34.37 -11.15
C PHE A 107 8.52 33.81 -11.29
N ALA A 108 7.52 34.68 -11.43
CA ALA A 108 6.14 34.29 -11.67
C ALA A 108 5.95 33.52 -12.99
N GLU A 109 6.61 33.92 -14.08
CA GLU A 109 6.58 33.17 -15.35
C GLU A 109 7.19 31.77 -15.20
N GLY A 110 8.25 31.63 -14.38
CA GLY A 110 8.81 30.32 -14.04
C GLY A 110 7.83 29.40 -13.31
N ILE A 111 7.09 29.94 -12.33
CA ILE A 111 6.05 29.18 -11.62
C ILE A 111 4.92 28.80 -12.57
N LYS A 112 4.52 29.71 -13.44
CA LYS A 112 3.48 29.45 -14.45
C LYS A 112 3.87 28.30 -15.38
N TRP A 113 5.12 28.27 -15.86
CA TRP A 113 5.61 27.17 -16.67
C TRP A 113 5.51 25.82 -15.93
N VAL A 114 5.92 25.76 -14.66
CA VAL A 114 5.79 24.53 -13.85
C VAL A 114 4.32 24.11 -13.68
N LEU A 115 3.42 25.07 -13.44
CA LEU A 115 1.99 24.79 -13.33
C LEU A 115 1.40 24.24 -14.63
N ASP A 116 1.75 24.83 -15.77
CA ASP A 116 1.27 24.39 -17.09
C ASP A 116 1.73 22.95 -17.39
N GLU A 117 3.01 22.64 -17.15
CA GLU A 117 3.55 21.28 -17.35
C GLU A 117 2.90 20.26 -16.41
N LEU A 118 2.71 20.60 -15.12
CA LEU A 118 2.04 19.71 -14.16
C LEU A 118 0.57 19.47 -14.53
N LYS A 119 -0.13 20.50 -15.00
CA LYS A 119 -1.53 20.36 -15.43
C LYS A 119 -1.64 19.50 -16.69
N GLU A 120 -0.72 19.63 -17.63
CA GLU A 120 -0.65 18.80 -18.83
C GLU A 120 -0.33 17.33 -18.50
N ASP A 121 0.76 17.07 -17.77
CA ASP A 121 1.24 15.71 -17.48
C ASP A 121 0.25 14.91 -16.62
N PHE A 122 -0.47 15.58 -15.71
CA PHE A 122 -1.42 14.94 -14.79
C PHE A 122 -2.89 15.10 -15.19
N GLY A 123 -3.19 15.79 -16.30
CA GLY A 123 -4.56 16.00 -16.79
C GLY A 123 -5.45 16.77 -15.81
N ILE A 124 -4.89 17.78 -15.15
CA ILE A 124 -5.58 18.61 -14.16
C ILE A 124 -6.03 19.91 -14.85
N GLU A 125 -7.34 20.21 -14.85
CA GLU A 125 -7.90 21.46 -15.40
C GLU A 125 -7.56 22.69 -14.54
#